data_AF-K9Z9N7-F1
#
_entry.id   AF-K9Z9N7-F1
#
_cell.length_a   1.000
_cell.length_b   1.000
_cell.length_c   1.000
_cell.angle_alpha   90.00
_cell.angle_beta   90.00
_cell.angle_gamma   90.00
#
_symmetry.space_group_name_H-M   'P 1'
#
loop_
_entity.id
_entity.type
_entity.pdbx_description
1 polymer ?
#
loop_
_entity_poly.entity_id
_entity_poly.type
_entity_poly.pdbx_seq_one_letter_code
_entity_poly.pdbx_strand_id
1 'polypeptide(L)'
;MLYFQSLLNRFCSYVLILLLFSCQKETRENSELEAIIITPEEKQVIISKIYENQKDIKLCNQERDQALSIDSTEIYPLKENQYLVEILCFLGAYQGNYQYLLYNRVNSAIEKISFATFRDNPQNLQLTNTFTLNGSPEFDPISQTLSLETKSRGLGDCGSFVVYQWQNSEFTLREYRYKSDCDGVYLSPEKYPLIYP
;
A
#
# COMPACT_ATOMS: atom_id res chain seq x y z
N MET A 1 -25.88 -52.17 -43.94
CA MET A 1 -24.62 -52.03 -43.18
C MET A 1 -24.11 -50.59 -43.43
N LEU A 2 -24.82 -49.50 -43.14
CA LEU A 2 -25.33 -48.97 -41.86
C LEU A 2 -24.31 -48.99 -40.72
N TYR A 3 -23.08 -48.49 -40.93
CA TYR A 3 -22.11 -48.23 -39.84
C TYR A 3 -21.02 -47.20 -40.23
N PHE A 4 -21.37 -46.15 -41.00
CA PHE A 4 -20.37 -45.15 -41.43
C PHE A 4 -20.88 -43.71 -41.44
N GLN A 5 -21.76 -43.35 -40.49
CA GLN A 5 -22.30 -41.98 -40.38
C GLN A 5 -22.26 -41.38 -38.96
N SER A 6 -21.77 -42.09 -37.95
CA SER A 6 -21.84 -41.62 -36.55
C SER A 6 -20.50 -41.20 -35.90
N LEU A 7 -19.37 -41.27 -36.62
CA LEU A 7 -18.04 -40.98 -36.04
C LEU A 7 -17.40 -39.67 -36.49
N LEU A 8 -17.88 -39.04 -37.57
CA LEU A 8 -17.38 -37.73 -37.99
C LEU A 8 -18.07 -36.55 -37.27
N ASN A 9 -19.23 -36.78 -36.66
CA ASN A 9 -20.05 -35.71 -36.06
C ASN A 9 -19.79 -35.48 -34.56
N ARG A 10 -18.98 -36.33 -33.90
CA ARG A 10 -18.58 -36.15 -32.48
C ARG A 10 -17.24 -35.45 -32.29
N PHE A 11 -16.36 -35.47 -33.30
CA PHE A 11 -15.05 -34.81 -33.21
C PHE A 11 -15.10 -33.32 -33.55
N CYS A 12 -16.03 -32.86 -34.39
CA CYS A 12 -16.21 -31.42 -34.65
C CYS A 12 -16.80 -30.65 -33.46
N SER A 13 -17.49 -31.32 -32.54
CA SER A 13 -18.13 -30.64 -31.40
C SER A 13 -17.16 -30.38 -30.24
N TYR A 14 -16.17 -31.26 -30.02
CA TYR A 14 -15.18 -31.09 -28.94
C TYR A 14 -14.08 -30.06 -29.26
N VAL A 15 -13.66 -29.96 -30.52
CA VAL A 15 -12.62 -28.99 -30.94
C VAL A 15 -13.15 -27.56 -30.92
N LEU A 16 -14.44 -27.36 -31.22
CA LEU A 16 -15.08 -26.04 -31.18
C LEU A 16 -15.25 -25.52 -29.73
N ILE A 17 -15.50 -26.42 -28.77
CA ILE A 17 -15.64 -26.05 -27.34
C ILE A 17 -14.28 -25.66 -26.75
N LEU A 18 -13.20 -26.38 -27.04
CA LEU A 18 -11.86 -26.06 -26.51
C LEU A 18 -11.30 -24.73 -27.04
N LEU A 19 -11.60 -24.36 -28.28
CA LEU A 19 -11.19 -23.07 -28.84
C LEU A 19 -11.95 -21.88 -28.22
N LEU A 20 -13.21 -22.07 -27.83
CA LEU A 20 -13.99 -21.04 -27.13
C LEU A 20 -13.47 -20.82 -25.69
N PHE A 21 -13.06 -21.87 -24.99
CA PHE A 21 -12.49 -21.75 -23.64
C PHE A 21 -11.12 -21.07 -23.62
N SER A 22 -10.25 -21.34 -24.60
CA SER A 22 -8.95 -20.64 -24.70
C SER A 22 -9.10 -19.15 -25.02
N CYS A 23 -10.04 -18.78 -25.90
CA CYS A 23 -10.27 -17.39 -26.28
C CYS A 23 -10.86 -16.56 -25.12
N GLN A 24 -11.76 -17.13 -24.31
CA GLN A 24 -12.34 -16.47 -23.13
C GLN A 24 -11.33 -16.28 -21.98
N LYS A 25 -10.36 -17.19 -21.83
CA LYS A 25 -9.36 -17.11 -20.76
C LYS A 25 -8.39 -15.94 -21.00
N GLU A 26 -7.95 -15.79 -22.25
CA GLU A 26 -7.00 -14.76 -22.67
C GLU A 26 -7.62 -13.35 -22.60
N THR A 27 -8.92 -13.19 -22.88
CA THR A 27 -9.60 -11.89 -22.72
C THR A 27 -9.86 -11.51 -21.26
N ARG A 28 -10.12 -12.49 -20.39
CA ARG A 28 -10.43 -12.26 -18.97
C ARG A 28 -9.18 -11.92 -18.15
N GLU A 29 -8.07 -12.60 -18.42
CA GLU A 29 -6.77 -12.32 -17.80
C GLU A 29 -6.22 -10.95 -18.24
N ASN A 30 -6.45 -10.56 -19.51
CA ASN A 30 -6.07 -9.24 -20.02
C ASN A 30 -6.98 -8.11 -19.48
N SER A 31 -8.28 -8.35 -19.27
CA SER A 31 -9.18 -7.35 -18.64
C SER A 31 -8.96 -7.19 -17.14
N GLU A 32 -8.56 -8.26 -16.43
CA GLU A 32 -8.21 -8.21 -15.00
C GLU A 32 -6.89 -7.45 -14.79
N LEU A 33 -5.92 -7.55 -15.71
CA LEU A 33 -4.70 -6.73 -15.69
C LEU A 33 -4.97 -5.25 -16.04
N GLU A 34 -5.82 -4.98 -17.03
CA GLU A 34 -6.22 -3.60 -17.40
C GLU A 34 -7.00 -2.90 -16.27
N ALA A 35 -7.73 -3.65 -15.43
CA ALA A 35 -8.46 -3.09 -14.29
C ALA A 35 -7.57 -2.60 -13.13
N ILE A 36 -6.30 -3.01 -13.11
CA ILE A 36 -5.34 -2.72 -12.04
C ILE A 36 -4.41 -1.54 -12.41
N ILE A 37 -4.22 -1.27 -13.69
CA ILE A 37 -3.32 -0.20 -14.17
C ILE A 37 -3.99 1.17 -13.99
N ILE A 38 -3.30 2.06 -13.28
CA ILE A 38 -3.70 3.46 -13.08
C ILE A 38 -3.01 4.30 -14.14
N THR A 39 -3.77 5.01 -14.97
CA THR A 39 -3.17 5.91 -15.98
C THR A 39 -2.68 7.21 -15.33
N PRO A 40 -1.75 7.95 -15.96
CA PRO A 40 -1.34 9.27 -15.46
C PRO A 40 -2.51 10.24 -15.28
N GLU A 41 -3.47 10.24 -16.21
CA GLU A 41 -4.67 11.09 -16.14
C GLU A 41 -5.54 10.73 -14.94
N GLU A 42 -5.73 9.43 -14.72
CA GLU A 42 -6.47 8.95 -13.56
C GLU A 42 -5.75 9.29 -12.25
N LYS A 43 -4.42 9.13 -12.18
CA LYS A 43 -3.62 9.56 -11.02
C LYS A 43 -3.89 11.03 -10.70
N GLN A 44 -3.93 11.90 -11.71
CA GLN A 44 -4.23 13.33 -11.52
C GLN A 44 -5.67 13.58 -11.04
N VAL A 45 -6.66 12.84 -11.54
CA VAL A 45 -8.05 12.94 -11.06
C VAL A 45 -8.16 12.54 -9.58
N ILE A 46 -7.52 11.45 -9.18
CA ILE A 46 -7.52 10.97 -7.79
C ILE A 46 -6.85 12.00 -6.86
N ILE A 47 -5.67 12.47 -7.25
CA ILE A 47 -4.92 13.52 -6.54
C ILE A 47 -5.80 14.76 -6.36
N SER A 48 -6.41 15.25 -7.43
CA SER A 48 -7.27 16.43 -7.40
C SER A 48 -8.43 16.25 -6.43
N LYS A 49 -9.09 15.10 -6.47
CA LYS A 49 -10.20 14.77 -5.55
C LYS A 49 -9.75 14.77 -4.09
N ILE A 50 -8.59 14.21 -3.78
CA ILE A 50 -8.05 14.19 -2.42
C ILE A 50 -7.79 15.62 -1.93
N TYR A 51 -7.16 16.45 -2.75
CA TYR A 51 -6.82 17.82 -2.35
C TYR A 51 -8.06 18.75 -2.28
N GLU A 52 -9.10 18.50 -3.07
CA GLU A 52 -10.40 19.17 -2.91
C GLU A 52 -11.04 18.86 -1.55
N ASN A 53 -10.87 17.63 -1.04
CA ASN A 53 -11.44 17.16 0.23
C ASN A 53 -10.47 17.29 1.41
N GLN A 54 -9.32 17.95 1.24
CA GLN A 54 -8.21 17.95 2.21
C GLN A 54 -8.61 18.42 3.62
N LYS A 55 -9.57 19.35 3.74
CA LYS A 55 -10.06 19.85 5.03
C LYS A 55 -10.86 18.80 5.78
N ASP A 56 -11.75 18.10 5.08
CA ASP A 56 -12.67 17.12 5.66
C ASP A 56 -11.91 15.89 6.14
N ILE A 57 -10.93 15.45 5.35
CA ILE A 57 -10.05 14.33 5.71
C ILE A 57 -8.90 14.75 6.64
N LYS A 58 -8.79 16.04 7.01
CA LYS A 58 -7.68 16.59 7.81
C LYS A 58 -6.31 16.14 7.29
N LEU A 59 -6.11 16.30 5.98
CA LEU A 59 -4.90 15.84 5.30
C LEU A 59 -3.65 16.45 5.96
N CYS A 60 -2.69 15.58 6.28
CA CYS A 60 -1.43 15.87 6.94
C CYS A 60 -1.56 16.63 8.26
N ASN A 61 -2.64 16.40 9.02
CA ASN A 61 -2.99 17.21 10.20
C ASN A 61 -3.01 18.72 9.92
N GLN A 62 -3.14 19.12 8.65
CA GLN A 62 -3.04 20.51 8.17
C GLN A 62 -1.63 21.13 8.25
N GLU A 63 -0.59 20.34 8.52
CA GLU A 63 0.81 20.74 8.57
C GLU A 63 1.55 20.12 7.37
N ARG A 64 1.52 20.81 6.22
CA ARG A 64 1.94 20.26 4.94
C ARG A 64 2.78 21.24 4.13
N ASP A 65 3.81 20.74 3.45
CA ASP A 65 4.43 21.44 2.33
C ASP A 65 3.59 21.20 1.07
N GLN A 66 2.89 22.24 0.61
CA GLN A 66 1.87 22.05 -0.41
C GLN A 66 2.40 21.55 -1.76
N ALA A 67 3.52 22.14 -2.21
CA ALA A 67 4.11 21.81 -3.50
C ALA A 67 4.70 20.40 -3.46
N LEU A 68 5.42 20.09 -2.38
CA LEU A 68 6.06 18.80 -2.21
C LEU A 68 5.06 17.64 -2.24
N SER A 69 3.95 17.73 -1.50
CA SER A 69 3.05 16.58 -1.35
C SER A 69 2.34 16.15 -2.64
N ILE A 70 2.02 17.11 -3.52
CA ILE A 70 1.31 16.79 -4.78
C ILE A 70 2.22 15.98 -5.69
N ASP A 71 3.46 16.45 -5.86
CA ASP A 71 4.44 15.84 -6.76
C ASP A 71 4.94 14.47 -6.25
N SER A 72 4.85 14.24 -4.94
CA SER A 72 5.29 13.01 -4.27
C SER A 72 4.14 12.09 -3.85
N THR A 73 2.92 12.33 -4.33
CA THR A 73 1.81 11.41 -4.08
C THR A 73 2.00 10.13 -4.89
N GLU A 74 2.06 8.99 -4.20
CA GLU A 74 2.09 7.67 -4.82
C GLU A 74 0.75 6.95 -4.66
N ILE A 75 0.38 6.18 -5.68
CA ILE A 75 -0.89 5.45 -5.71
C ILE A 75 -0.61 4.00 -6.11
N TYR A 76 -0.96 3.09 -5.22
CA TYR A 76 -0.76 1.66 -5.40
C TYR A 76 -2.12 0.94 -5.50
N PRO A 77 -2.35 0.08 -6.49
CA PRO A 77 -3.52 -0.79 -6.50
C PRO A 77 -3.42 -1.83 -5.39
N LEU A 78 -4.46 -1.93 -4.57
CA LEU A 78 -4.59 -2.97 -3.53
C LEU A 78 -5.44 -4.13 -4.01
N LYS A 79 -6.57 -3.81 -4.65
CA LYS A 79 -7.47 -4.75 -5.33
C LYS A 79 -8.36 -3.98 -6.29
N GLU A 80 -9.31 -4.65 -6.93
CA GLU A 80 -10.25 -4.02 -7.85
C GLU A 80 -10.90 -2.77 -7.22
N ASN A 81 -10.74 -1.63 -7.90
CA ASN A 81 -11.27 -0.33 -7.51
C ASN A 81 -10.80 0.23 -6.14
N GLN A 82 -9.78 -0.36 -5.51
CA GLN A 82 -9.23 0.14 -4.25
C GLN A 82 -7.75 0.44 -4.39
N TYR A 83 -7.39 1.65 -3.98
CA TYR A 83 -6.04 2.16 -4.08
C TYR A 83 -5.53 2.62 -2.72
N LEU A 84 -4.30 2.26 -2.41
CA LEU A 84 -3.53 2.88 -1.34
C LEU A 84 -2.91 4.15 -1.89
N VAL A 85 -3.18 5.29 -1.25
CA VAL A 85 -2.56 6.56 -1.60
C VAL A 85 -1.59 6.94 -0.50
N GLU A 86 -0.31 7.06 -0.84
CA GLU A 86 0.74 7.57 0.03
C GLU A 86 0.96 9.06 -0.26
N ILE A 87 0.92 9.87 0.79
CA ILE A 87 1.12 11.32 0.68
C ILE A 87 2.25 11.72 1.61
N LEU A 88 3.35 12.21 1.04
CA LEU A 88 4.41 12.86 1.80
C LEU A 88 3.93 14.24 2.26
N CYS A 89 3.71 14.38 3.56
CA CYS A 89 3.22 15.60 4.18
C CYS A 89 4.29 16.69 4.25
N PHE A 90 5.47 16.33 4.74
CA PHE A 90 6.65 17.21 4.79
C PHE A 90 7.92 16.38 4.92
N LEU A 91 9.06 16.99 4.61
CA LEU A 91 10.38 16.42 4.88
C LEU A 91 10.96 17.02 6.16
N GLY A 92 11.29 16.15 7.11
CA GLY A 92 12.14 16.49 8.23
C GLY A 92 13.63 16.50 7.81
N ALA A 93 14.51 16.70 8.80
CA ALA A 93 15.94 16.82 8.54
C ALA A 93 16.60 15.59 7.90
N TYR A 94 16.01 14.39 8.08
CA TYR A 94 16.60 13.13 7.61
C TYR A 94 15.56 12.05 7.22
N GLN A 95 14.27 12.35 7.30
CA GLN A 95 13.18 11.42 6.99
C GLN A 95 11.87 12.18 6.72
N GLY A 96 10.90 11.54 6.07
CA GLY A 96 9.61 12.15 5.75
C GLY A 96 8.56 11.92 6.83
N ASN A 97 7.48 12.69 6.75
CA ASN A 97 6.21 12.40 7.39
C ASN A 97 5.18 12.07 6.32
N TYR A 98 4.43 10.99 6.51
CA TYR A 98 3.51 10.45 5.52
C TYR A 98 2.12 10.27 6.11
N GLN A 99 1.10 10.47 5.29
CA GLN A 99 -0.26 10.02 5.57
C GLN A 99 -0.72 9.07 4.47
N TYR A 100 -1.44 8.02 4.88
CA TYR A 100 -2.01 7.05 3.95
C TYR A 100 -3.53 7.17 3.91
N LEU A 101 -4.07 7.02 2.70
CA LEU A 101 -5.50 7.03 2.44
C LEU A 101 -5.90 5.77 1.66
N LEU A 102 -7.09 5.27 1.92
CA LEU A 102 -7.77 4.31 1.06
C LEU A 102 -8.69 5.09 0.13
N TYR A 103 -8.48 4.95 -1.18
CA TYR A 103 -9.34 5.55 -2.21
C TYR A 103 -10.13 4.47 -2.95
N ASN A 104 -11.44 4.70 -3.11
CA ASN A 104 -12.33 3.82 -3.86
C ASN A 104 -12.69 4.46 -5.22
N ARG A 105 -12.35 3.78 -6.32
CA ARG A 105 -12.57 4.26 -7.70
C ARG A 105 -14.03 4.49 -8.03
N VAL A 106 -14.93 3.62 -7.56
CA VAL A 106 -16.34 3.57 -8.00
C VAL A 106 -17.14 4.74 -7.44
N ASN A 107 -16.95 5.03 -6.15
CA ASN A 107 -17.73 6.07 -5.46
C ASN A 107 -16.87 7.28 -5.02
N SER A 108 -15.57 7.29 -5.35
CA SER A 108 -14.62 8.32 -4.95
C SER A 108 -14.53 8.52 -3.43
N ALA A 109 -14.88 7.51 -2.63
CA ALA A 109 -14.72 7.56 -1.17
C ALA A 109 -13.23 7.63 -0.80
N ILE A 110 -12.91 8.46 0.19
CA ILE A 110 -11.57 8.65 0.73
C ILE A 110 -11.63 8.39 2.22
N GLU A 111 -10.87 7.41 2.68
CA GLU A 111 -10.78 7.03 4.10
C GLU A 111 -9.34 7.18 4.59
N LYS A 112 -9.18 7.74 5.79
CA LYS A 112 -7.86 7.78 6.43
C LYS A 112 -7.51 6.40 6.96
N ILE A 113 -6.27 5.98 6.75
CA ILE A 113 -5.77 4.75 7.35
C ILE A 113 -5.12 5.07 8.70
N SER A 114 -5.52 4.33 9.74
CA SER A 114 -4.89 4.38 11.04
C SER A 114 -3.88 3.24 11.18
N PHE A 115 -2.77 3.52 11.85
CA PHE A 115 -1.71 2.55 12.11
C PHE A 115 -1.55 2.36 13.61
N ALA A 116 -1.54 1.11 14.05
CA ALA A 116 -1.11 0.74 15.39
C ALA A 116 0.41 0.87 15.49
N THR A 117 0.90 1.67 16.44
CA THR A 117 2.32 1.95 16.63
C THR A 117 2.64 2.09 18.11
N PHE A 118 3.90 2.21 18.48
CA PHE A 118 4.29 2.55 19.84
C PHE A 118 4.66 4.03 19.94
N ARG A 119 4.26 4.65 21.05
CA ARG A 119 4.69 6.02 21.36
C ARG A 119 6.21 5.99 21.60
N ASP A 120 6.95 6.92 20.98
CA ASP A 120 8.41 7.09 21.14
C ASP A 120 8.76 7.62 22.55
N ASN A 121 8.46 6.83 23.57
CA ASN A 121 8.96 7.00 24.93
C ASN A 121 9.81 5.76 25.25
N PRO A 122 11.14 5.87 25.25
CA PRO A 122 12.03 4.73 25.45
C PRO A 122 11.82 4.03 26.80
N GLN A 123 11.29 4.75 27.81
CA GLN A 123 11.05 4.21 29.15
C GLN A 123 9.68 3.56 29.30
N ASN A 124 8.75 3.79 28.36
CA ASN A 124 7.37 3.32 28.47
C ASN A 124 6.72 3.24 27.07
N LEU A 125 7.13 2.25 26.29
CA LEU A 125 6.51 1.94 25.00
C LEU A 125 5.06 1.51 25.24
N GLN A 126 4.13 2.32 24.75
CA GLN A 126 2.70 2.04 24.80
C GLN A 126 2.13 1.96 23.40
N LEU A 127 1.41 0.88 23.13
CA LEU A 127 0.65 0.73 21.90
C LEU A 127 -0.40 1.85 21.81
N THR A 128 -0.44 2.51 20.67
CA THR A 128 -1.32 3.63 20.36
C THR A 128 -1.63 3.59 18.86
N ASN A 129 -2.53 4.45 18.42
CA ASN A 129 -2.81 4.63 17.00
C ASN A 129 -2.34 6.01 16.52
N THR A 130 -1.95 6.07 15.25
CA THR A 130 -1.63 7.31 14.53
C THR A 130 -2.29 7.31 13.15
N PHE A 131 -2.42 8.48 12.54
CA PHE A 131 -2.81 8.65 11.13
C PHE A 131 -1.64 9.11 10.25
N THR A 132 -0.49 9.41 10.86
CA THR A 132 0.72 9.78 10.13
C THR A 132 1.91 8.94 10.62
N LEU A 133 2.82 8.65 9.70
CA LEU A 133 4.04 7.87 9.94
C LEU A 133 5.26 8.75 9.69
N ASN A 134 6.25 8.70 10.60
CA ASN A 134 7.52 9.37 10.43
C ASN A 134 8.59 8.34 10.07
N GLY A 135 9.36 8.56 9.02
CA GLY A 135 10.43 7.64 8.65
C GLY A 135 10.68 7.57 7.15
N SER A 136 11.17 6.42 6.73
CA SER A 136 11.38 6.04 5.34
C SER A 136 10.53 4.80 5.07
N PRO A 137 9.33 4.97 4.49
CA PRO A 137 8.45 3.86 4.17
C PRO A 137 8.90 3.13 2.90
N GLU A 138 8.60 1.84 2.85
CA GLU A 138 8.68 1.03 1.63
C GLU A 138 7.44 0.13 1.56
N PHE A 139 6.65 0.29 0.49
CA PHE A 139 5.47 -0.52 0.25
C PHE A 139 5.72 -1.51 -0.89
N ASP A 140 5.58 -2.80 -0.60
CA ASP A 140 5.55 -3.86 -1.61
C ASP A 140 4.10 -4.14 -2.02
N PRO A 141 3.66 -3.77 -3.24
CA PRO A 141 2.29 -4.00 -3.69
C PRO A 141 1.97 -5.48 -3.95
N ILE A 142 2.97 -6.35 -4.11
CA ILE A 142 2.78 -7.79 -4.34
C ILE A 142 2.39 -8.48 -3.04
N SER A 143 3.19 -8.28 -1.98
CA SER A 143 2.88 -8.81 -0.66
C SER A 143 1.90 -7.94 0.14
N GLN A 144 1.64 -6.70 -0.30
CA GLN A 144 0.87 -5.68 0.40
C GLN A 144 1.40 -5.39 1.81
N THR A 145 2.74 -5.35 1.90
CA THR A 145 3.49 -5.11 3.13
C THR A 145 4.04 -3.70 3.11
N LEU A 146 3.87 -2.96 4.20
CA LEU A 146 4.51 -1.66 4.42
C LEU A 146 5.57 -1.84 5.50
N SER A 147 6.85 -1.65 5.16
CA SER A 147 7.91 -1.47 6.14
C SER A 147 8.16 0.03 6.37
N LEU A 148 8.59 0.37 7.59
CA LEU A 148 8.93 1.74 7.95
C LEU A 148 10.16 1.74 8.86
N GLU A 149 11.18 2.44 8.42
CA GLU A 149 12.35 2.75 9.25
C GLU A 149 12.23 4.17 9.82
N THR A 150 12.30 4.31 11.14
CA THR A 150 12.33 5.62 11.79
C THR A 150 13.68 5.80 12.48
N LYS A 151 14.34 6.93 12.23
CA LYS A 151 15.55 7.34 12.95
C LYS A 151 15.17 8.27 14.09
N SER A 152 15.77 8.09 15.27
CA SER A 152 15.62 9.05 16.37
C SER A 152 16.58 10.25 16.25
N ARG A 153 17.66 10.11 15.47
CA ARG A 153 18.62 11.19 15.14
C ARG A 153 19.31 10.93 13.81
N GLY A 154 19.96 11.95 13.26
CA GLY A 154 20.58 11.91 11.93
C GLY A 154 21.63 10.80 11.72
N LEU A 155 22.27 10.30 12.78
CA LEU A 155 23.22 9.17 12.70
C LEU A 155 22.55 7.82 12.40
N GLY A 156 21.24 7.68 12.67
CA GLY A 156 20.50 6.44 12.43
C GLY A 156 20.99 5.23 13.23
N ASP A 157 21.65 5.46 14.37
CA ASP A 157 22.16 4.43 15.27
C ASP A 157 21.12 3.97 16.31
N CYS A 158 19.95 4.60 16.34
CA CYS A 158 18.81 4.28 17.19
C CYS A 158 17.51 4.71 16.49
N GLY A 159 16.40 4.09 16.87
CA GLY A 159 15.12 4.29 16.20
C GLY A 159 14.23 3.06 16.22
N SER A 160 13.30 2.97 15.28
CA SER A 160 12.38 1.86 15.14
C SER A 160 12.37 1.26 13.73
N PHE A 161 11.96 0.00 13.67
CA PHE A 161 11.62 -0.69 12.44
C PHE A 161 10.24 -1.31 12.62
N VAL A 162 9.34 -1.06 11.68
CA VAL A 162 7.96 -1.51 11.78
C VAL A 162 7.56 -2.20 10.48
N VAL A 163 6.81 -3.30 10.61
CA VAL A 163 6.20 -4.00 9.47
C VAL A 163 4.70 -4.04 9.68
N TYR A 164 3.96 -3.60 8.67
CA TYR A 164 2.51 -3.69 8.59
C TYR A 164 2.12 -4.58 7.43
N GLN A 165 1.04 -5.34 7.61
CA GLN A 165 0.41 -6.13 6.55
C GLN A 165 -0.97 -5.56 6.26
N TRP A 166 -1.25 -5.27 5.00
CA TRP A 166 -2.61 -4.93 4.58
C TRP A 166 -3.52 -6.16 4.64
N GLN A 167 -4.62 -6.06 5.40
CA GLN A 167 -5.66 -7.09 5.51
C GLN A 167 -7.01 -6.43 5.79
N ASN A 168 -8.10 -6.94 5.24
CA ASN A 168 -9.46 -6.49 5.58
C ASN A 168 -9.70 -4.97 5.49
N SER A 169 -9.02 -4.28 4.58
CA SER A 169 -9.06 -2.82 4.40
C SER A 169 -8.34 -1.99 5.49
N GLU A 170 -7.43 -2.60 6.25
CA GLU A 170 -6.60 -1.93 7.25
C GLU A 170 -5.16 -2.47 7.26
N PHE A 171 -4.24 -1.69 7.83
CA PHE A 171 -2.88 -2.16 8.11
C PHE A 171 -2.82 -2.76 9.51
N THR A 172 -2.57 -4.06 9.58
CA THR A 172 -2.32 -4.76 10.84
C THR A 172 -0.83 -4.69 11.16
N LEU A 173 -0.48 -4.25 12.37
CA LEU A 173 0.89 -4.32 12.87
C LEU A 173 1.34 -5.78 12.94
N ARG A 174 2.45 -6.11 12.28
CA ARG A 174 3.05 -7.45 12.26
C ARG A 174 4.34 -7.50 13.06
N GLU A 175 5.07 -6.40 13.08
CA GLU A 175 6.37 -6.39 13.74
C GLU A 175 6.68 -4.98 14.17
N TYR A 176 7.14 -4.82 15.41
CA TYR A 176 7.73 -3.57 15.88
C TYR A 176 9.03 -3.87 16.60
N ARG A 177 10.11 -3.27 16.12
CA ARG A 177 11.43 -3.33 16.73
C ARG A 177 11.88 -1.94 17.12
N TYR A 178 12.66 -1.86 18.20
CA TYR A 178 13.10 -0.58 18.73
C TYR A 178 14.48 -0.68 19.37
N LYS A 179 15.39 0.20 18.97
CA LYS A 179 16.67 0.44 19.63
C LYS A 179 16.62 1.82 20.28
N SER A 180 16.48 1.84 21.61
CA SER A 180 16.46 3.07 22.42
C SER A 180 17.82 3.75 22.52
N ASP A 181 18.89 2.95 22.51
CA ASP A 181 20.21 3.41 22.92
C ASP A 181 20.92 4.04 21.74
N CYS A 182 21.05 5.37 21.73
CA CYS A 182 21.77 6.13 20.71
C CYS A 182 23.28 6.21 21.03
N ASP A 183 23.93 5.05 21.09
CA ASP A 183 25.32 4.83 21.53
C ASP A 183 26.38 5.03 20.43
N GLY A 184 25.96 5.37 19.21
CA GLY A 184 26.84 5.49 18.05
C GLY A 184 27.16 4.17 17.37
N VAL A 185 26.61 3.05 17.85
CA VAL A 185 26.77 1.73 17.23
C VAL A 185 25.63 1.49 16.26
N TYR A 186 25.97 1.46 14.97
CA TYR A 186 25.00 1.13 13.94
C TYR A 186 24.63 -0.36 14.00
N LEU A 187 23.33 -0.60 13.91
CA LEU A 187 22.74 -1.91 13.71
C LEU A 187 21.68 -1.76 12.62
N SER A 188 21.54 -2.74 11.72
CA SER A 188 20.46 -2.66 10.73
C SER A 188 19.10 -2.69 11.43
N PRO A 189 18.09 -1.91 10.99
CA PRO A 189 16.84 -1.76 11.72
C PRO A 189 16.09 -3.09 11.98
N GLU A 190 16.20 -4.06 11.08
CA GLU A 190 15.60 -5.41 11.22
C GLU A 190 16.27 -6.24 12.31
N LYS A 191 17.44 -5.82 12.79
CA LYS A 191 18.15 -6.45 13.91
C LYS A 191 17.93 -5.74 15.24
N TYR A 192 17.16 -4.64 15.26
CA TYR A 192 16.78 -4.00 16.52
C TYR A 192 16.01 -4.99 17.42
N PRO A 193 16.06 -4.79 18.76
CA PRO A 193 15.27 -5.59 19.69
C PRO A 193 13.79 -5.66 19.30
N LEU A 194 13.23 -6.87 19.29
CA LEU A 194 11.81 -7.10 19.00
C LEU A 194 10.96 -6.72 20.21
N ILE A 195 9.95 -5.88 19.98
CA ILE A 195 9.00 -5.42 21.01
C ILE A 195 7.62 -6.05 20.79
N TYR A 196 7.20 -6.21 19.53
CA TYR A 196 5.89 -6.76 19.16
C TYR A 196 6.01 -7.71 17.95
N PRO A 197 5.42 -8.92 18.00
CA PRO A 197 5.40 -9.92 16.93
C PRO A 197 4.09 -9.99 16.12
#